data_AF-A0A7D9IXU7-F1
#
_entry.id   AF-A0A7D9IXU7-F1
#
_cell.length_a   1.000
_cell.length_b   1.000
_cell.length_c   1.000
_cell.angle_alpha   90.00
_cell.angle_beta   90.00
_cell.angle_gamma   90.00
#
_symmetry.space_group_name_H-M   'P 1'
#
loop_
_entity.id
_entity.type
_entity.pdbx_description
1 polymer ?
#
loop_
_entity_poly.entity_id
_entity_poly.type
_entity_poly.pdbx_seq_one_letter_code
_entity_poly.pdbx_strand_id
1 'polypeptide(L)'
;MLQQFSHWFWSESFWLPPTTEWEHLTANKHNIRIPQTRDLYIVVPLTFIIVLIRMFFERFIALPLLKQIGLKERNSRKAEPNIVLEKVYKDLTGKLEKQQVKTLASKLGWTVKQVEQWFRYKRNNSKQSRLTKAKEC
;
A
#
# COMPACT_ATOMS: atom_id res chain seq x y z
N MET A 1 -29.89 -22.38 4.62
CA MET A 1 -29.45 -20.98 4.86
C MET A 1 -28.96 -20.32 3.56
N LEU A 2 -27.78 -20.66 3.01
CA LEU A 2 -27.25 -19.99 1.81
C LEU A 2 -28.10 -20.15 0.54
N GLN A 3 -28.70 -21.33 0.31
CA GLN A 3 -29.57 -21.55 -0.85
C GLN A 3 -30.86 -20.72 -0.79
N GLN A 4 -31.38 -20.50 0.42
CA GLN A 4 -32.62 -19.75 0.63
C GLN A 4 -32.39 -18.24 0.44
N PHE A 5 -31.25 -17.75 0.90
CA PHE A 5 -30.80 -16.38 0.59
C PHE A 5 -30.53 -16.21 -0.91
N SER A 6 -29.88 -17.18 -1.56
CA SER A 6 -29.63 -17.14 -3.01
C SER A 6 -30.93 -17.09 -3.81
N HIS A 7 -31.93 -17.90 -3.47
CA HIS A 7 -33.22 -17.91 -4.17
C HIS A 7 -33.97 -16.58 -3.99
N TRP A 8 -33.94 -15.99 -2.79
CA TRP A 8 -34.50 -14.67 -2.54
C TRP A 8 -33.75 -13.56 -3.27
N PHE A 9 -32.41 -13.60 -3.26
CA PHE A 9 -31.55 -12.60 -3.91
C PHE A 9 -31.66 -12.66 -5.43
N TRP A 10 -31.80 -13.85 -6.03
CA TRP A 10 -31.98 -14.06 -7.47
C TRP A 10 -33.44 -14.08 -7.92
N SER A 11 -34.36 -13.50 -7.13
CA SER A 11 -35.77 -13.38 -7.52
C SER A 11 -35.93 -12.58 -8.83
N GLU A 12 -36.69 -13.13 -9.78
CA GLU A 12 -36.94 -12.55 -11.10
C GLU A 12 -37.56 -11.15 -11.00
N SER A 13 -38.46 -10.95 -10.04
CA SER A 13 -39.16 -9.68 -9.80
C SER A 13 -38.24 -8.50 -9.44
N PHE A 14 -37.03 -8.77 -8.94
CA PHE A 14 -36.09 -7.73 -8.54
C PHE A 14 -35.14 -7.33 -9.68
N TRP A 15 -34.73 -8.29 -10.51
CA TRP A 15 -33.70 -8.10 -11.53
C TRP A 15 -34.25 -8.01 -12.97
N LEU A 16 -35.40 -8.64 -13.25
CA LEU A 16 -35.96 -8.72 -14.59
C LEU A 16 -37.26 -7.91 -14.74
N PRO A 17 -37.51 -7.38 -15.94
CA PRO A 17 -38.83 -6.87 -16.31
C PRO A 17 -39.93 -7.95 -16.18
N PRO A 18 -41.22 -7.58 -16.00
CA PRO A 18 -42.32 -8.51 -15.76
C PRO A 18 -42.58 -9.56 -16.85
N THR A 19 -41.94 -9.41 -18.02
CA THR A 19 -42.18 -10.24 -19.21
C THR A 19 -41.04 -11.24 -19.49
N THR A 20 -40.06 -11.35 -18.59
CA THR A 20 -38.84 -12.14 -18.84
C THR A 20 -38.45 -12.98 -17.62
N GLU A 21 -38.24 -14.28 -17.85
CA GLU A 21 -37.81 -15.28 -16.87
C GLU A 21 -36.31 -15.61 -17.05
N TRP A 22 -35.63 -16.09 -16.01
CA TRP A 22 -34.22 -16.52 -16.12
C TRP A 22 -34.02 -17.69 -17.11
N GLU A 23 -35.06 -18.49 -17.32
CA GLU A 23 -35.13 -19.57 -18.31
C GLU A 23 -34.79 -19.07 -19.73
N HIS A 24 -35.28 -17.89 -20.10
CA HIS A 24 -35.03 -17.29 -21.42
C HIS A 24 -33.58 -16.89 -21.66
N LEU A 25 -32.84 -16.58 -20.59
CA LEU A 25 -31.42 -16.23 -20.65
C LEU A 25 -30.52 -17.48 -20.65
N THR A 26 -31.06 -18.62 -20.24
CA THR A 26 -30.34 -19.90 -20.17
C THR A 26 -30.58 -20.76 -21.41
N ALA A 27 -31.73 -20.59 -22.05
CA ALA A 27 -32.05 -21.21 -23.34
C ALA A 27 -31.21 -20.58 -24.46
N ASN A 28 -30.35 -21.37 -25.09
CA ASN A 28 -29.60 -20.98 -26.29
C ASN A 28 -30.55 -20.75 -27.49
N LYS A 29 -31.29 -19.65 -27.51
CA LYS A 29 -32.06 -19.25 -28.70
C LYS A 29 -31.11 -18.71 -29.77
N HIS A 30 -31.29 -19.17 -31.00
CA HIS A 30 -30.55 -18.73 -32.20
C HIS A 30 -29.05 -19.06 -32.25
N ASN A 31 -28.59 -20.12 -31.57
CA ASN A 31 -27.19 -20.58 -31.62
C ASN A 31 -26.16 -19.54 -31.14
N ILE A 32 -26.61 -18.51 -30.42
CA ILE A 32 -25.78 -17.46 -29.82
C ILE A 32 -25.70 -17.75 -28.32
N ARG A 33 -24.47 -17.97 -27.83
CA ARG A 33 -24.21 -18.18 -26.40
C ARG A 33 -24.33 -16.86 -25.64
N ILE A 34 -25.33 -16.76 -24.77
CA ILE A 34 -25.51 -15.61 -23.87
C ILE A 34 -24.52 -15.75 -22.69
N PRO A 35 -23.80 -14.67 -22.29
CA PRO A 35 -22.85 -14.73 -21.18
C PRO A 35 -23.59 -15.06 -19.88
N GLN A 36 -23.15 -16.12 -19.20
CA GLN A 36 -23.73 -16.55 -17.93
C GLN A 36 -22.97 -15.95 -16.74
N THR A 37 -23.64 -15.82 -15.60
CA THR A 37 -23.00 -15.39 -14.34
C THR A 37 -21.82 -16.29 -13.95
N ARG A 38 -21.85 -17.57 -14.35
CA ARG A 38 -20.76 -18.53 -14.16
C ARG A 38 -19.48 -18.12 -14.89
N ASP A 39 -19.58 -17.43 -16.03
CA ASP A 39 -18.42 -16.97 -16.78
C ASP A 39 -17.66 -15.87 -16.02
N LEU A 40 -18.33 -15.14 -15.10
CA LEU A 40 -17.68 -14.13 -14.26
C LEU A 40 -16.73 -14.74 -13.22
N TYR A 41 -16.92 -16.01 -12.84
CA TYR A 41 -16.01 -16.67 -11.91
C TYR A 41 -14.59 -16.81 -12.45
N ILE A 42 -14.39 -16.76 -13.78
CA ILE A 42 -13.05 -16.78 -14.37
C ILE A 42 -12.25 -15.51 -14.07
N VAL A 43 -12.94 -14.40 -13.77
CA VAL A 43 -12.30 -13.12 -13.41
C VAL A 43 -11.56 -13.25 -12.09
N VAL A 44 -12.08 -14.03 -11.14
CA VAL A 44 -11.44 -14.22 -9.83
C VAL A 44 -10.04 -14.81 -9.96
N PRO A 45 -9.82 -16.03 -10.51
CA PRO A 45 -8.47 -16.57 -10.68
C PRO A 45 -7.62 -15.70 -11.61
N LEU A 46 -8.21 -15.08 -12.64
CA LEU A 46 -7.48 -14.19 -13.54
C LEU A 46 -6.89 -12.98 -12.80
N THR A 47 -7.66 -12.34 -11.90
CA THR A 47 -7.14 -11.23 -11.09
C THR A 47 -5.99 -11.66 -10.19
N PHE A 48 -6.08 -12.84 -9.56
CA PHE A 48 -4.96 -13.37 -8.77
C PHE A 48 -3.71 -13.60 -9.63
N ILE A 49 -3.88 -14.16 -10.84
CA ILE A 49 -2.77 -14.38 -11.77
C ILE A 49 -2.11 -13.04 -12.16
N ILE A 50 -2.91 -12.03 -12.52
CA ILE A 50 -2.39 -10.70 -12.89
C ILE A 50 -1.63 -10.06 -11.72
N VAL A 51 -2.17 -10.14 -10.50
CA VAL A 51 -1.50 -9.63 -9.29
C VAL A 51 -0.19 -10.37 -9.03
N LEU A 52 -0.18 -11.70 -9.17
CA LEU A 52 1.03 -12.51 -9.05
C LEU A 52 2.07 -12.06 -10.09
N ILE A 53 1.71 -12.00 -11.37
CA ILE A 53 2.60 -11.55 -12.45
C ILE A 53 3.18 -10.18 -12.14
N ARG A 54 2.37 -9.22 -11.67
CA ARG A 54 2.84 -7.90 -11.24
C ARG A 54 3.88 -8.00 -10.14
N MET A 55 3.62 -8.78 -9.09
CA MET A 55 4.56 -8.98 -7.98
C MET A 55 5.88 -9.63 -8.44
N PHE A 56 5.81 -10.60 -9.35
CA PHE A 56 6.99 -11.23 -9.95
C PHE A 56 7.79 -10.21 -10.76
N PHE A 57 7.14 -9.44 -11.64
CA PHE A 57 7.82 -8.42 -12.43
C PHE A 57 8.53 -7.37 -11.56
N GLU A 58 7.86 -6.86 -10.53
CA GLU A 58 8.45 -5.91 -9.59
C GLU A 58 9.66 -6.50 -8.86
N ARG A 59 9.57 -7.76 -8.40
CA ARG A 59 10.63 -8.39 -7.61
C ARG A 59 11.83 -8.82 -8.45
N PHE A 60 11.60 -9.36 -9.64
CA PHE A 60 12.64 -10.00 -10.46
C PHE A 60 13.18 -9.12 -11.57
N ILE A 61 12.45 -8.09 -12.01
CA ILE A 61 12.89 -7.21 -13.10
C ILE A 61 13.08 -5.79 -12.58
N ALA A 62 12.05 -5.17 -11.99
CA ALA A 62 12.13 -3.78 -11.58
C ALA A 62 13.22 -3.56 -10.50
N LEU A 63 13.21 -4.35 -9.42
CA LEU A 63 14.19 -4.23 -8.34
C LEU A 63 15.66 -4.40 -8.77
N PRO A 64 16.06 -5.44 -9.52
CA PRO A 64 17.43 -5.55 -9.98
C PRO A 64 17.82 -4.44 -10.95
N LEU A 65 16.92 -3.99 -11.85
CA LEU A 65 17.18 -2.83 -12.71
C LEU A 65 17.41 -1.56 -11.89
N LEU A 66 16.56 -1.29 -10.90
CA LEU A 66 16.72 -0.16 -9.97
C LEU A 66 18.07 -0.23 -9.22
N LYS A 67 18.49 -1.43 -8.79
CA LYS A 67 19.81 -1.63 -8.17
C LYS A 67 20.97 -1.42 -9.16
N GLN A 68 20.83 -1.86 -10.41
CA GLN A 68 21.83 -1.64 -11.48
C GLN A 68 21.96 -0.16 -11.84
N ILE A 69 20.88 0.61 -11.80
CA ILE A 69 20.87 2.08 -11.95
C ILE A 69 21.54 2.78 -10.73
N GLY A 70 21.99 2.01 -9.74
CA GLY A 70 22.72 2.51 -8.58
C GLY A 70 21.80 3.09 -7.49
N LEU A 71 20.47 2.85 -7.56
CA LEU A 71 19.61 3.18 -6.45
C LEU A 71 19.91 2.20 -5.31
N LYS A 72 20.64 2.70 -4.32
CA LYS A 72 20.95 1.95 -3.10
C LYS A 72 19.76 1.99 -2.15
N GLU A 73 19.43 0.84 -1.55
CA GLU A 73 18.58 0.82 -0.37
C GLU A 73 19.24 1.67 0.69
N ARG A 74 18.56 2.75 1.07
CA ARG A 74 19.10 3.68 2.02
C ARG A 74 19.04 3.02 3.39
N ASN A 75 20.14 2.38 3.78
CA ASN A 75 20.40 1.93 5.13
C ASN A 75 20.66 3.15 6.02
N SER A 76 19.67 4.01 6.17
CA SER A 76 19.73 5.17 7.04
C SER A 76 19.75 4.65 8.46
N ARG A 77 20.85 4.92 9.20
CA ARG A 77 20.94 4.57 10.60
C ARG A 77 19.71 5.14 11.32
N LYS A 78 18.95 4.26 11.98
CA LYS A 78 17.78 4.67 12.75
C LYS A 78 18.27 5.60 13.86
N ALA A 79 17.57 6.72 14.04
CA ALA A 79 17.83 7.60 15.17
C ALA A 79 17.48 6.84 16.45
N GLU A 80 18.30 6.99 17.48
CA GLU A 80 18.11 6.31 18.77
C GLU A 80 16.74 6.68 19.37
N PRO A 81 15.95 5.74 19.89
CA PRO A 81 14.62 6.07 20.41
C PRO A 81 14.76 6.90 21.69
N ASN A 82 14.36 8.19 21.63
CA ASN A 82 14.37 9.09 22.79
C ASN A 82 13.09 9.94 22.82
N ILE A 83 12.25 9.69 23.82
CA ILE A 83 10.91 10.29 23.97
C ILE A 83 10.99 11.82 24.07
N VAL A 84 12.01 12.37 24.75
CA VAL A 84 12.17 13.82 24.92
C VAL A 84 12.49 14.50 23.59
N LEU A 85 13.44 13.94 22.83
CA LEU A 85 13.81 14.45 21.52
C LEU A 85 12.67 14.29 20.50
N GLU A 86 11.87 13.24 20.63
CA GLU A 86 10.69 13.03 19.77
C GLU A 86 9.57 14.02 20.04
N LYS A 87 9.28 14.36 21.30
CA LYS A 87 8.32 15.41 21.65
C LYS A 87 8.77 16.75 21.06
N VAL A 88 10.02 17.13 21.33
CA VAL A 88 10.59 18.36 20.77
C VAL A 88 10.54 18.35 19.24
N TYR A 89 10.83 17.22 18.58
CA TYR A 89 10.77 17.12 17.12
C TYR A 89 9.35 17.32 16.56
N LYS A 90 8.32 16.81 17.25
CA LYS A 90 6.92 16.99 16.83
C LYS A 90 6.48 18.45 16.96
N ASP A 91 6.92 19.12 18.01
CA ASP A 91 6.59 20.52 18.26
C ASP A 91 7.42 21.48 17.37
N LEU A 92 8.46 20.98 16.71
CA LEU A 92 9.36 21.77 15.88
C LEU A 92 8.89 21.88 14.43
N THR A 93 8.71 23.09 13.93
CA THR A 93 8.45 23.35 12.49
C THR A 93 9.74 23.56 11.68
N GLY A 94 10.89 23.78 12.32
CA GLY A 94 12.12 24.26 11.67
C GLY A 94 13.43 23.66 12.17
N LYS A 95 14.53 24.43 12.09
CA LYS A 95 15.84 24.07 12.65
C LYS A 95 15.91 24.58 14.10
N LEU A 96 16.42 23.77 15.03
CA LEU A 96 16.65 24.22 16.40
C LEU A 96 17.71 25.33 16.44
N GLU A 97 17.48 26.30 17.31
CA GLU A 97 18.46 27.30 17.67
C GLU A 97 19.62 26.67 18.46
N LYS A 98 20.85 27.19 18.29
CA LYS A 98 22.04 26.67 18.97
C LYS A 98 21.91 26.67 20.49
N GLN A 99 21.20 27.64 21.07
CA GLN A 99 20.98 27.70 22.51
C GLN A 99 20.07 26.55 22.98
N GLN A 100 18.97 26.28 22.28
CA GLN A 100 18.05 25.20 22.60
C GLN A 100 18.72 23.81 22.54
N VAL A 101 19.61 23.60 21.56
CA VAL A 101 20.38 22.36 21.46
C VAL A 101 21.28 22.16 22.68
N LYS A 102 21.93 23.22 23.19
CA LYS A 102 22.75 23.13 24.41
C LYS A 102 21.92 22.80 25.64
N THR A 103 20.74 23.42 25.78
CA THR A 103 19.81 23.10 26.88
C THR A 103 19.35 21.65 26.82
N LEU A 104 19.04 21.15 25.63
CA LEU A 104 18.66 19.74 25.41
C LEU A 104 19.79 18.78 25.73
N ALA A 105 21.00 19.09 25.27
CA ALA A 105 22.21 18.33 25.56
C ALA A 105 22.44 18.19 27.08
N SER A 106 22.34 19.30 27.81
CA SER A 106 22.45 19.31 29.27
C SER A 106 21.35 18.50 29.96
N LYS A 107 20.08 18.63 29.54
CA LYS A 107 18.95 17.87 30.10
C LYS A 107 19.05 16.36 29.89
N LEU A 108 19.64 15.95 28.77
CA LEU A 108 19.75 14.53 28.37
C LEU A 108 21.07 13.88 28.78
N GLY A 109 22.04 14.65 29.29
CA GLY A 109 23.42 14.18 29.48
C GLY A 109 24.14 13.84 28.17
N TRP A 110 23.67 14.40 27.05
CA TRP A 110 24.24 14.17 25.72
C TRP A 110 25.21 15.28 25.34
N THR A 111 26.11 14.98 24.41
CA THR A 111 26.89 16.03 23.76
C THR A 111 26.03 16.79 22.75
N VAL A 112 26.34 18.07 22.54
CA VAL A 112 25.69 18.91 21.53
C VAL A 112 25.71 18.23 20.15
N LYS A 113 26.84 17.61 19.79
CA LYS A 113 26.98 16.87 18.52
C LYS A 113 26.04 15.67 18.42
N GLN A 114 25.81 14.91 19.50
CA GLN A 114 24.88 13.78 19.49
C GLN A 114 23.45 14.24 19.25
N VAL A 115 23.02 15.33 19.90
CA VAL A 115 21.68 15.91 19.69
C VAL A 115 21.52 16.37 18.24
N GLU A 116 22.51 17.10 17.68
CA GLU A 116 22.47 17.53 16.28
C GLU A 116 22.44 16.35 15.29
N GLN A 117 23.28 15.34 15.53
CA GLN A 117 23.31 14.11 14.73
C GLN A 117 21.97 13.38 14.79
N TRP A 118 21.35 13.30 15.96
CA TRP A 118 20.05 12.69 16.14
C TRP A 118 18.98 13.40 15.29
N PHE A 119 18.88 14.73 15.37
CA PHE A 119 17.93 15.49 14.56
C PHE A 119 18.22 15.38 13.06
N ARG A 120 19.50 15.26 12.68
CA ARG A 120 19.90 14.99 11.30
C ARG A 120 19.42 13.60 10.87
N TYR A 121 19.66 12.56 11.67
CA TYR A 121 19.21 11.21 11.38
C TYR A 121 17.69 11.09 11.34
N LYS A 122 16.96 11.72 12.27
CA LYS A 122 15.49 11.72 12.28
C LYS A 122 14.91 12.35 11.02
N ARG A 123 15.41 13.52 10.60
CA ARG A 123 15.05 14.16 9.31
C ARG A 123 15.44 13.35 8.10
N ASN A 124 16.52 12.58 8.21
CA ASN A 124 16.90 11.65 7.16
C ASN A 124 15.90 10.50 7.11
N ASN A 125 15.56 9.90 8.25
CA ASN A 125 14.69 8.73 8.35
C ASN A 125 13.24 9.02 7.96
N SER A 126 12.76 10.26 8.13
CA SER A 126 11.45 10.66 7.62
C SER A 126 11.38 10.75 6.10
N LYS A 127 12.52 10.87 5.40
CA LYS A 127 12.57 10.77 3.94
C LYS A 127 12.53 9.30 3.54
N GLN A 128 11.46 8.90 2.84
CA GLN A 128 11.37 7.59 2.21
C GLN A 128 12.58 7.35 1.28
N SER A 129 13.02 6.10 1.18
CA SER A 129 14.10 5.74 0.26
C SER A 129 13.62 5.87 -1.19
N ARG A 130 14.50 6.22 -2.13
CA ARG A 130 14.14 6.34 -3.55
C ARG A 130 13.63 5.02 -4.13
N LEU A 131 14.10 3.89 -3.61
CA LEU A 131 13.61 2.56 -3.97
C LEU A 131 12.22 2.28 -3.42
N THR A 132 11.91 2.74 -2.21
CA THR A 132 10.56 2.65 -1.65
C THR A 132 9.60 3.48 -2.49
N LYS A 133 9.99 4.71 -2.82
CA LYS A 133 9.21 5.61 -3.67
C LYS A 133 8.98 5.04 -5.08
N ALA A 134 10.00 4.40 -5.67
CA ALA A 134 9.89 3.81 -7.01
C ALA A 134 8.92 2.60 -7.09
N LYS A 135 8.55 2.01 -5.95
CA LYS A 135 7.52 0.94 -5.88
C LYS A 135 6.10 1.48 -5.70
N GLU A 136 5.94 2.76 -5.34
CA GLU A 136 4.63 3.38 -5.14
C GLU A 136 3.99 3.81 -6.46
N CYS A 137 4.78 3.90 -7.54
CA CYS A 137 4.34 4.13 -8.92
C CYS A 137 3.97 2.81 -9.60
#